data_AF-A0A0N4VQG7-F1
#
_entry.id   AF-A0A0N4VQG7-F1
#
_cell.length_a   1.000
_cell.length_b   1.000
_cell.length_c   1.000
_cell.angle_alpha   90.00
_cell.angle_beta   90.00
_cell.angle_gamma   90.00
#
_symmetry.space_group_name_H-M   'P 1'
#
loop_
_entity.id
_entity.type
_entity.pdbx_description
1 polymer ?
#
loop_
_entity_poly.entity_id
_entity_poly.type
_entity_poly.pdbx_seq_one_letter_code
_entity_poly.pdbx_strand_id
1 'polypeptide(L)' 'MARKTSESTETASTRGAPGDCKDVLQTCATAKLYCYDPLYLNVMRQQCRNTCGFCP' A
#
# COMPACT_ATOMS: atom_id res chain seq x y z
N MET A 1 24.55 17.82 21.00
CA MET A 1 24.16 18.12 19.61
C MET A 1 23.51 16.87 19.02
N ALA A 2 22.26 16.97 18.59
CA ALA A 2 21.43 16.00 17.83
C ALA A 2 21.28 14.55 18.35
N ARG A 3 20.17 14.28 19.07
CA ARG A 3 19.60 12.93 19.19
C ARG A 3 18.94 12.58 17.86
N LYS A 4 19.57 11.65 17.14
CA LYS A 4 19.11 11.15 15.85
C LYS A 4 17.82 10.34 16.05
N THR A 5 16.80 10.79 15.34
CA THR A 5 15.63 10.07 14.85
C THR A 5 14.77 9.35 15.89
N SER A 6 13.64 9.99 16.17
CA SER A 6 12.39 9.39 16.61
C SER A 6 12.05 8.18 15.73
N GLU A 7 12.39 6.98 16.16
CA GLU A 7 11.77 5.75 15.65
C GLU A 7 10.95 5.17 16.80
N SER A 8 9.68 5.61 16.84
CA SER A 8 8.72 5.20 17.86
C SER A 8 8.58 3.69 17.83
N THR A 9 8.99 3.09 18.94
CA THR A 9 8.51 1.81 19.43
C THR A 9 7.01 1.89 19.67
N GLU A 10 6.19 1.36 18.76
CA GLU A 10 4.83 0.94 19.04
C GLU A 10 4.53 -0.39 18.36
N THR A 11 4.44 -1.42 19.20
CA THR A 11 3.90 -2.74 18.87
C THR A 11 2.37 -2.64 18.78
N ALA A 12 1.80 -3.26 17.75
CA ALA A 12 0.38 -3.62 17.58
C ALA A 12 -0.61 -2.56 17.04
N SER A 13 -0.61 -2.37 15.72
CA SER A 13 -1.75 -2.71 14.83
C SER A 13 -1.40 -2.26 13.41
N THR A 14 -1.17 -3.22 12.52
CA THR A 14 -0.65 -3.05 11.15
C THR A 14 -1.63 -2.27 10.26
N ARG A 15 -1.79 -0.96 10.51
CA ARG A 15 -2.51 -0.04 9.63
C ARG A 15 -1.46 0.68 8.81
N GLY A 16 -1.25 0.17 7.59
CA GLY A 16 -0.20 0.60 6.67
C GLY A 16 -0.07 2.13 6.60
N ALA A 17 1.15 2.60 6.74
CA ALA A 17 1.49 4.01 6.72
C ALA A 17 0.92 4.70 5.46
N PRO A 18 0.36 5.92 5.57
CA PRO A 18 -0.21 6.67 4.44
C PRO A 18 0.85 7.27 3.50
N GLY A 19 2.13 6.89 3.63
CA GLY A 19 3.23 7.40 2.81
C GLY A 19 3.56 6.58 1.56
N ASP A 20 3.16 5.31 1.52
CA ASP A 20 3.56 4.37 0.47
C ASP A 20 2.37 3.98 -0.41
N CYS A 21 1.70 4.99 -0.96
CA CYS A 21 0.81 4.80 -2.12
C CYS A 21 1.68 4.51 -3.36
N LYS A 22 2.15 3.28 -3.47
CA LYS A 22 2.84 2.84 -4.68
C LYS A 22 2.42 1.42 -5.03
N ASP A 23 2.48 1.14 -6.32
CA ASP A 23 2.36 -0.21 -6.81
C ASP A 23 3.59 -1.01 -6.38
N VAL A 24 3.33 -2.08 -5.63
CA VAL A 24 4.32 -3.04 -5.15
C VAL A 24 4.67 -4.02 -6.28
N LEU A 25 3.67 -4.41 -7.09
CA LEU A 25 3.89 -5.26 -8.25
C LEU A 25 4.17 -4.42 -9.51
N GLN A 26 5.09 -4.91 -10.34
CA GLN A 26 5.35 -4.37 -11.68
C GLN A 26 4.21 -4.68 -12.66
N THR A 27 3.45 -5.75 -12.41
CA THR A 27 2.32 -6.19 -13.23
C THR A 27 1.01 -5.46 -12.92
N CYS A 28 1.02 -4.46 -12.03
CA CYS A 28 -0.19 -3.70 -11.72
C CYS A 28 -0.84 -3.07 -12.97
N ALA A 29 -0.03 -2.65 -13.95
CA ALA A 29 -0.51 -2.13 -15.22
C ALA A 29 -1.43 -3.12 -15.98
N THR A 30 -1.08 -4.41 -16.02
CA THR A 30 -1.91 -5.44 -16.66
C THR A 30 -3.01 -5.93 -15.73
N ALA A 31 -2.80 -5.83 -14.42
CA ALA A 31 -3.76 -6.23 -13.40
C ALA A 31 -4.86 -5.19 -13.12
N LYS A 32 -4.86 -4.06 -13.83
CA LYS A 32 -5.86 -2.98 -13.67
C LYS A 32 -7.30 -3.46 -13.85
N LEU A 33 -7.50 -4.48 -14.68
CA LEU A 33 -8.80 -5.13 -14.90
C LEU A 33 -9.35 -5.75 -13.60
N TYR A 34 -8.45 -6.24 -12.74
CA TYR A 34 -8.77 -6.91 -11.48
C TYR A 34 -9.04 -5.94 -10.32
N CYS A 35 -8.87 -4.62 -10.51
CA CYS A 35 -9.21 -3.63 -9.48
C CYS A 35 -10.67 -3.72 -9.05
N TYR A 36 -11.57 -4.10 -9.96
CA TYR A 36 -13.00 -4.25 -9.73
C TYR A 36 -13.42 -5.71 -9.50
N ASP A 37 -12.48 -6.65 -9.60
CA ASP A 37 -12.75 -8.06 -9.39
C ASP A 37 -12.71 -8.35 -7.87
N PRO A 38 -13.82 -8.79 -7.24
CA PRO A 38 -13.89 -9.00 -5.80
C PRO A 38 -12.89 -10.03 -5.29
N LEU A 39 -12.47 -10.99 -6.12
CA LEU A 39 -11.48 -12.00 -5.76
C LEU A 39 -10.08 -11.39 -5.60
N TYR A 40 -9.77 -10.38 -6.42
CA TYR A 40 -8.47 -9.71 -6.44
C TYR A 40 -8.47 -8.36 -5.73
N LEU A 41 -9.63 -7.84 -5.36
CA LEU A 41 -9.79 -6.50 -4.79
C LEU A 41 -8.93 -6.28 -3.53
N ASN A 42 -8.79 -7.30 -2.68
CA ASN A 42 -7.92 -7.22 -1.50
C ASN A 42 -6.43 -7.19 -1.88
N VAL A 43 -6.02 -8.00 -2.87
CA VAL A 43 -4.65 -8.02 -3.38
C VAL A 43 -4.33 -6.69 -4.07
N MET A 44 -5.23 -6.19 -4.91
CA MET A 44 -5.09 -4.90 -5.59
C MET A 44 -5.02 -3.75 -4.60
N ARG A 45 -5.81 -3.76 -3.52
CA ARG A 45 -5.72 -2.78 -2.44
C ARG A 45 -4.41 -2.81 -1.66
N GLN A 46 -3.70 -3.93 -1.65
CA GLN A 46 -2.43 -4.05 -0.94
C GLN A 46 -1.23 -3.84 -1.86
N GLN A 47 -1.33 -4.28 -3.09
CA GLN A 47 -0.21 -4.39 -4.01
C GLN A 47 -0.28 -3.41 -5.19
N CYS A 48 -1.46 -3.03 -5.64
CA CYS A 48 -1.68 -2.19 -6.82
C CYS A 48 -2.54 -0.97 -6.50
N ARG A 49 -2.34 -0.41 -5.31
CA ARG A 49 -3.19 0.63 -4.73
C ARG A 49 -3.16 1.89 -5.58
N ASN A 50 -2.01 2.22 -6.14
CA ASN A 50 -1.83 3.39 -6.97
C ASN A 50 -2.47 3.20 -8.34
N THR A 51 -2.22 2.05 -9.00
CA THR A 51 -2.84 1.73 -10.31
C THR A 51 -4.37 1.66 -10.24
N CYS A 52 -4.91 1.16 -9.13
CA CYS A 52 -6.35 1.05 -8.92
C CYS A 52 -7.00 2.30 -8.30
N GLY A 53 -6.22 3.31 -7.90
CA GLY A 53 -6.75 4.53 -7.28
C GLY A 53 -7.31 4.32 -5.86
N PHE A 54 -6.78 3.35 -5.11
CA PHE A 54 -7.16 3.06 -3.71
C PHE A 54 -6.38 3.86 -2.67
N CYS A 55 -5.53 4.77 -3.11
CA CYS A 55 -4.81 5.66 -2.22
C CYS A 55 -5.71 6.77 -1.69
N PRO A 56 -5.49 7.22 -0.44
CA PRO A 56 -6.23 8.35 0.12
C PRO A 56 -5.94 9.66 -0.61
#